data_AF-A0A3B9GLT1-F1
#
_entry.id   AF-A0A3B9GLT1-F1
#
_cell.length_a   1.000
_cell.length_b   1.000
_cell.length_c   1.000
_cell.angle_alpha   90.00
_cell.angle_beta   90.00
_cell.angle_gamma   90.00
#
_symmetry.space_group_name_H-M   'P 1'
#
loop_
_entity.id
_entity.type
_entity.pdbx_description
1 polymer ?
#
loop_
_entity_poly.entity_id
_entity_poly.type
_entity_poly.pdbx_seq_one_letter_code
_entity_poly.pdbx_strand_id
1 'polypeptide(L)'
;MGRIIGIDLGTTNSCVSVMEGGEPIVIANSEGQRTTPSIVGFTGKGERVVGQPAKNQMITNPENTVYSMKRFMGRRYDELKNETTLVPYKVVPHQNDVRVDISGKLYSPQEISAFILQKMKKTAEDYLGEAVTEAVITVPAYFNDAQRQATKDA
;
A
#
# COMPACT_ATOMS: atom_id res chain seq x y z
N MET A 1 -3.42 -19.62 -17.97
CA MET A 1 -3.32 -19.53 -16.50
C MET A 1 -2.30 -18.45 -16.24
N GLY A 2 -2.68 -17.36 -15.55
CA GLY A 2 -1.79 -16.20 -15.38
C GLY A 2 -0.64 -16.53 -14.43
N ARG A 3 0.48 -15.80 -14.51
CA ARG A 3 1.56 -15.95 -13.52
C ARG A 3 1.08 -15.43 -12.16
N ILE A 4 1.39 -16.17 -11.11
CA ILE A 4 1.20 -15.75 -9.73
C ILE A 4 2.44 -14.96 -9.29
N ILE A 5 2.26 -13.76 -8.76
CA ILE A 5 3.36 -12.91 -8.29
C ILE A 5 3.49 -12.94 -6.76
N GLY A 6 4.69 -12.73 -6.25
CA GLY A 6 4.93 -12.54 -4.81
C GLY A 6 4.99 -11.05 -4.48
N ILE A 7 4.21 -10.59 -3.50
CA ILE A 7 4.23 -9.20 -3.04
C ILE A 7 4.54 -9.15 -1.56
N ASP A 8 5.67 -8.54 -1.22
CA ASP A 8 5.90 -8.08 0.14
C ASP A 8 5.24 -6.70 0.33
N LEU A 9 4.10 -6.66 1.01
CA LEU A 9 3.40 -5.42 1.32
C LEU A 9 3.92 -4.87 2.66
N GLY A 10 5.09 -4.24 2.71
CA GLY A 10 5.61 -3.71 3.98
C GLY A 10 4.92 -2.45 4.48
N THR A 11 5.22 -2.06 5.73
CA THR A 11 4.75 -0.79 6.32
C THR A 11 5.42 0.43 5.69
N THR A 12 6.69 0.29 5.31
CA THR A 12 7.54 1.38 4.80
C THR A 12 7.87 1.22 3.33
N ASN A 13 8.20 0.00 2.92
CA ASN A 13 8.53 -0.33 1.54
C ASN A 13 7.78 -1.60 1.14
N SER A 14 7.46 -1.71 -0.14
CA SER A 14 6.91 -2.90 -0.76
C SER A 14 7.83 -3.41 -1.85
N CYS A 15 7.79 -4.71 -2.08
CA CYS A 15 8.62 -5.41 -3.05
C CYS A 15 7.75 -6.39 -3.84
N VAL A 16 8.08 -6.63 -5.10
CA VAL A 16 7.40 -7.61 -5.94
C VAL A 16 8.41 -8.53 -6.59
N SER A 17 8.08 -9.83 -6.64
CA SER A 17 8.87 -10.86 -7.27
C SER A 17 8.02 -11.73 -8.19
N VAL A 18 8.70 -12.36 -9.14
CA VAL A 18 8.14 -13.34 -10.08
C VAL A 18 8.98 -14.61 -10.06
N MET A 19 8.42 -15.73 -10.52
CA MET A 19 9.18 -16.97 -10.73
C MET A 19 9.66 -17.02 -12.19
N GLU A 20 10.97 -17.18 -12.40
CA GLU A 20 11.57 -17.43 -13.71
C GLU A 20 12.56 -18.58 -13.64
N GLY A 21 12.43 -19.56 -14.53
CA GLY A 21 13.34 -20.72 -14.55
C GLY A 21 13.34 -21.55 -13.26
N GLY A 22 12.30 -21.45 -12.43
CA GLY A 22 12.22 -22.11 -11.12
C GLY A 22 12.79 -21.29 -9.96
N GLU A 23 13.37 -20.11 -10.22
CA GLU A 23 13.97 -19.24 -9.21
C GLU A 23 13.13 -17.96 -9.00
N PRO A 24 13.04 -17.45 -7.75
CA PRO A 24 12.38 -16.19 -7.48
C PRO A 24 13.28 -15.00 -7.85
N ILE A 25 12.77 -14.08 -8.65
CA ILE A 25 13.47 -12.86 -9.06
C ILE A 25 12.71 -11.63 -8.57
N VAL A 26 13.41 -10.74 -7.86
CA VAL A 26 12.89 -9.41 -7.50
C VAL A 26 13.06 -8.46 -8.69
N ILE A 27 11.94 -7.89 -9.12
CA ILE A 27 11.89 -6.99 -10.29
C ILE A 27 11.97 -5.52 -9.87
N ALA A 28 12.51 -4.68 -10.76
CA ALA A 28 12.58 -3.24 -10.54
C ALA A 28 11.25 -2.57 -10.94
N ASN A 29 10.85 -1.55 -10.18
CA ASN A 29 9.71 -0.69 -10.53
C ASN A 29 10.03 0.28 -11.67
N SER A 30 9.04 1.06 -12.09
CA SER A 30 9.16 2.10 -13.12
C SER A 30 10.21 3.18 -12.80
N GLU A 31 10.62 3.30 -11.54
CA GLU A 31 11.68 4.23 -11.09
C GLU A 31 13.07 3.56 -11.00
N GLY A 32 13.21 2.31 -11.48
CA GLY A 32 14.46 1.56 -11.48
C GLY A 32 14.86 1.00 -10.11
N GLN A 33 13.97 1.04 -9.11
CA GLN A 33 14.24 0.55 -7.75
C GLN A 33 13.61 -0.82 -7.51
N ARG A 34 14.31 -1.69 -6.78
CA ARG A 34 13.79 -3.03 -6.39
C ARG A 34 12.78 -2.99 -5.24
N THR A 35 12.59 -1.84 -4.63
CA THR A 35 11.53 -1.62 -3.63
C THR A 35 10.81 -0.32 -3.95
N THR A 36 9.55 -0.25 -3.55
CA THR A 36 8.70 0.91 -3.73
C THR A 36 8.28 1.42 -2.36
N PRO A 37 8.45 2.71 -2.04
CA PRO A 37 7.91 3.27 -0.80
C PRO A 37 6.41 2.98 -0.66
N SER A 38 5.97 2.49 0.49
CA SER A 38 4.55 2.24 0.82
C SER A 38 3.83 3.55 1.16
N ILE A 39 3.82 4.46 0.18
CA ILE A 39 3.35 5.83 0.32
C ILE A 39 2.42 6.15 -0.84
N VAL A 40 1.26 6.73 -0.51
CA VAL A 40 0.26 7.21 -1.47
C VAL A 40 0.10 8.72 -1.27
N GLY A 41 0.27 9.48 -2.34
CA GLY A 41 0.10 10.93 -2.33
C GLY A 41 -1.08 11.35 -3.21
N PHE A 42 -1.80 12.38 -2.78
CA PHE A 42 -2.85 13.03 -3.58
C PHE A 42 -2.40 14.45 -3.91
N THR A 43 -2.23 14.73 -5.20
CA THR A 43 -1.72 16.03 -5.66
C THR A 43 -2.83 17.08 -5.62
N GLY A 44 -2.47 18.36 -5.66
CA GLY A 44 -3.44 19.46 -5.72
C GLY A 44 -4.33 19.46 -6.98
N LYS A 45 -3.99 18.64 -7.99
CA LYS A 45 -4.83 18.41 -9.19
C LYS A 45 -5.82 17.25 -9.01
N GLY A 46 -5.86 16.62 -7.83
CA GLY A 46 -6.69 15.45 -7.56
C GLY A 46 -6.10 14.14 -8.10
N GLU A 47 -4.86 14.16 -8.60
CA GLU A 47 -4.19 12.96 -9.11
C GLU A 47 -3.59 12.14 -7.96
N ARG A 48 -3.66 10.81 -8.07
CA ARG A 48 -3.02 9.89 -7.12
C ARG A 48 -1.64 9.50 -7.63
N VAL A 49 -0.64 9.62 -6.78
CA VAL A 49 0.73 9.14 -7.00
C VAL A 49 1.11 8.11 -5.94
N VAL A 50 1.95 7.14 -6.28
CA VAL A 50 2.34 6.02 -5.38
C VAL A 50 3.84 5.78 -5.47
N GLY A 51 4.49 5.50 -4.34
CA GLY A 51 5.91 5.19 -4.30
C GLY A 51 6.80 6.43 -4.23
N GLN A 52 7.88 6.45 -5.01
CA GLN A 52 8.85 7.54 -4.99
C GLN A 52 8.23 8.91 -5.32
N PRO A 53 7.32 9.06 -6.30
CA PRO A 53 6.65 10.34 -6.54
C PRO A 53 5.84 10.84 -5.34
N ALA A 54 5.16 9.96 -4.60
CA ALA A 54 4.45 10.33 -3.38
C ALA A 54 5.43 10.74 -2.26
N LYS A 55 6.54 10.02 -2.12
CA LYS A 55 7.61 10.35 -1.16
C LYS A 55 8.21 11.72 -1.44
N ASN A 56 8.40 12.10 -2.70
CA ASN A 56 9.01 13.39 -3.08
C ASN A 56 8.20 14.60 -2.60
N GLN A 57 6.87 14.50 -2.52
CA GLN A 57 6.00 15.58 -2.09
C GLN A 57 5.66 15.57 -0.58
N MET A 58 6.14 14.59 0.18
CA MET A 58 5.65 14.37 1.55
C MET A 58 5.93 15.54 2.52
N ILE A 59 6.98 16.33 2.26
CA ILE A 59 7.35 17.50 3.09
C ILE A 59 6.45 18.70 2.78
N THR A 60 6.13 18.93 1.50
CA THR A 60 5.36 20.09 1.05
C THR A 60 3.85 19.83 1.02
N ASN A 61 3.43 18.56 1.05
CA ASN A 61 2.03 18.14 1.06
C ASN A 61 1.79 17.00 2.08
N PRO A 62 2.06 17.23 3.39
CA PRO A 62 2.05 16.18 4.40
C PRO A 62 0.65 15.64 4.69
N GLU A 63 -0.38 16.50 4.73
CA GLU A 63 -1.76 16.09 5.07
C GLU A 63 -2.41 15.22 3.99
N ASN A 64 -1.97 15.34 2.74
CA ASN A 64 -2.46 14.52 1.62
C ASN A 64 -1.44 13.47 1.16
N THR A 65 -0.45 13.14 1.99
CA THR A 65 0.53 12.08 1.71
C THR A 65 0.51 11.03 2.81
N VAL A 66 -0.02 9.87 2.48
CA VAL A 66 -0.34 8.78 3.40
C VAL A 66 0.78 7.74 3.38
N TYR A 67 1.31 7.39 4.55
CA TYR A 67 2.37 6.40 4.74
C TYR A 67 2.07 5.57 6.00
N SER A 68 2.83 4.51 6.28
CA SER A 68 2.60 3.65 7.46
C SER A 68 1.21 3.00 7.54
N MET A 69 0.46 2.94 6.43
CA MET A 69 -0.94 2.50 6.44
C MET A 69 -1.13 1.08 6.98
N LYS A 70 -0.12 0.20 6.81
CA LYS A 70 -0.14 -1.15 7.38
C LYS A 70 -0.35 -1.20 8.90
N ARG A 71 -0.05 -0.11 9.62
CA ARG A 71 -0.29 0.03 11.07
C ARG A 71 -1.77 0.18 11.44
N PHE A 72 -2.61 0.58 10.47
CA PHE A 72 -4.05 0.86 10.65
C PHE A 72 -4.93 -0.27 10.10
N MET A 73 -4.38 -1.15 9.26
CA MET A 73 -5.10 -2.28 8.65
C MET A 73 -5.80 -3.13 9.71
N GLY A 74 -7.12 -3.30 9.57
CA GLY A 74 -7.93 -4.19 10.41
C GLY A 74 -7.97 -3.81 11.90
N ARG A 75 -7.79 -2.53 12.25
CA ARG A 75 -7.78 -2.03 13.63
C ARG A 75 -8.87 -0.99 13.87
N ARG A 76 -9.38 -0.97 15.09
CA ARG A 76 -10.43 -0.03 15.49
C ARG A 76 -9.83 1.31 15.90
N TYR A 77 -10.59 2.40 15.77
CA TYR A 77 -10.09 3.75 16.05
C TYR A 77 -9.58 3.93 17.50
N ASP A 78 -10.24 3.29 18.47
CA ASP A 78 -9.87 3.34 19.89
C ASP A 78 -8.54 2.65 20.22
N GLU A 79 -8.13 1.69 19.39
CA GLU A 79 -6.85 0.97 19.49
C GLU A 79 -5.67 1.78 18.93
N LEU A 80 -5.93 2.88 18.23
CA LEU A 80 -4.94 3.59 17.38
C LEU A 80 -4.52 4.95 17.91
N LYS A 81 -4.87 5.29 19.17
CA LYS A 81 -4.64 6.63 19.74
C LYS A 81 -3.21 7.12 19.60
N ASN A 82 -2.23 6.23 19.74
CA ASN A 82 -0.82 6.59 19.61
C ASN A 82 -0.45 6.77 18.14
N GLU A 83 -0.81 5.83 17.26
CA GLU A 83 -0.49 5.87 15.84
C GLU A 83 -1.06 7.11 15.14
N THR A 84 -2.27 7.55 15.53
CA THR A 84 -2.89 8.76 14.97
C THR A 84 -2.10 10.04 15.30
N THR A 85 -1.31 10.06 16.37
CA THR A 85 -0.47 11.23 16.73
C THR A 85 0.87 11.25 16.00
N LEU A 86 1.26 10.15 15.36
CA LEU A 86 2.56 10.00 14.69
C LEU A 86 2.51 10.38 13.21
N VAL A 87 1.35 10.82 12.72
CA VAL A 87 1.10 11.06 11.31
C VAL A 87 0.42 12.43 11.09
N PRO A 88 0.77 13.15 10.02
CA PRO A 88 0.20 14.48 9.75
C PRO A 88 -1.15 14.42 9.03
N TYR A 89 -1.47 13.32 8.35
CA TYR A 89 -2.74 13.16 7.66
C TYR A 89 -3.86 12.82 8.65
N LYS A 90 -5.09 13.25 8.33
CA LYS A 90 -6.23 13.13 9.23
C LYS A 90 -6.81 11.72 9.20
N VAL A 91 -6.78 11.05 10.36
CA VAL A 91 -7.45 9.77 10.58
C VAL A 91 -8.72 10.00 11.39
N VAL A 92 -9.85 9.47 10.93
CA VAL A 92 -11.16 9.64 11.57
C VAL A 92 -11.79 8.28 11.89
N PRO A 93 -12.58 8.18 12.97
CA PRO A 93 -13.37 6.99 13.24
C PRO A 93 -14.44 6.81 12.15
N HIS A 94 -14.68 5.57 11.75
CA HIS A 94 -15.76 5.24 10.81
C HIS A 94 -16.34 3.86 11.12
N GLN A 95 -17.55 3.85 11.69
CA GLN A 95 -18.17 2.63 12.21
C GLN A 95 -17.23 1.93 13.20
N ASN A 96 -16.79 0.70 12.89
CA ASN A 96 -15.88 -0.09 13.72
C ASN A 96 -14.42 -0.03 13.24
N ASP A 97 -14.06 0.83 12.28
CA ASP A 97 -12.71 0.94 11.73
C ASP A 97 -12.32 2.44 11.61
N VAL A 98 -11.28 2.74 10.86
CA VAL A 98 -10.79 4.09 10.59
C VAL A 98 -10.90 4.45 9.12
N ARG A 99 -10.90 5.76 8.84
CA ARG A 99 -10.72 6.32 7.50
C ARG A 99 -9.62 7.36 7.52
N VAL A 100 -8.92 7.49 6.41
CA VAL A 100 -8.09 8.66 6.13
C VAL A 100 -8.93 9.66 5.35
N ASP A 101 -9.03 10.87 5.89
CA ASP A 101 -9.72 11.99 5.24
C ASP A 101 -8.71 12.74 4.36
N ILE A 102 -8.91 12.64 3.06
CA ILE A 102 -8.14 13.37 2.05
C ILE A 102 -9.08 14.37 1.39
N SER A 103 -8.98 15.62 1.83
CA SER A 103 -9.79 16.73 1.28
C SER A 103 -11.29 16.44 1.24
N GLY A 104 -11.83 15.83 2.30
CA GLY A 104 -13.25 15.49 2.44
C GLY A 104 -13.63 14.12 1.90
N LYS A 105 -12.73 13.43 1.20
CA LYS A 105 -12.93 12.05 0.74
C LYS A 105 -12.31 11.07 1.73
N LEU A 106 -13.14 10.13 2.21
CA LEU A 106 -12.74 9.11 3.17
C LEU A 106 -12.25 7.86 2.45
N TYR A 107 -11.02 7.46 2.74
CA TYR A 107 -10.41 6.21 2.25
C TYR A 107 -10.18 5.23 3.39
N SER A 108 -10.47 3.95 3.17
CA SER A 108 -10.11 2.89 4.11
C SER A 108 -8.62 2.56 4.05
N PRO A 109 -8.04 1.98 5.12
CA PRO A 109 -6.68 1.43 5.07
C PRO A 109 -6.46 0.44 3.92
N GLN A 110 -7.49 -0.34 3.58
CA GLN A 110 -7.51 -1.31 2.51
C GLN A 110 -7.43 -0.61 1.14
N GLU A 111 -8.21 0.44 0.90
CA GLU A 111 -8.15 1.21 -0.35
C GLU A 111 -6.77 1.86 -0.55
N ILE A 112 -6.18 2.41 0.51
CA ILE A 112 -4.83 2.99 0.44
C ILE A 112 -3.79 1.90 0.14
N SER A 113 -3.89 0.74 0.81
CA SER A 113 -3.02 -0.42 0.55
C SER A 113 -3.19 -0.97 -0.87
N ALA A 114 -4.42 -0.99 -1.39
CA ALA A 114 -4.76 -1.42 -2.73
C ALA A 114 -4.05 -0.58 -3.80
N PHE A 115 -3.90 0.73 -3.58
CA PHE A 115 -3.13 1.57 -4.52
C PHE A 115 -1.65 1.19 -4.59
N ILE A 116 -1.08 0.69 -3.48
CA ILE A 116 0.29 0.16 -3.44
C ILE A 116 0.34 -1.17 -4.19
N LEU A 117 -0.61 -2.08 -3.92
CA LEU A 117 -0.72 -3.38 -4.59
C LEU A 117 -0.92 -3.22 -6.11
N GLN A 118 -1.72 -2.24 -6.54
CA GLN A 118 -1.90 -1.91 -7.96
C GLN A 118 -0.59 -1.48 -8.62
N LYS A 119 0.28 -0.72 -7.93
CA LYS A 119 1.61 -0.39 -8.45
C LYS A 119 2.51 -1.64 -8.54
N MET A 120 2.40 -2.58 -7.59
CA MET A 120 3.17 -3.83 -7.62
C MET A 120 2.72 -4.74 -8.76
N LYS A 121 1.40 -4.88 -8.95
CA LYS A 121 0.78 -5.55 -10.09
C LYS A 121 1.25 -4.94 -11.41
N LYS A 122 1.14 -3.62 -11.57
CA LYS A 122 1.57 -2.93 -12.79
C LYS A 122 3.06 -3.14 -13.09
N THR A 123 3.89 -3.13 -12.04
CA THR A 123 5.33 -3.41 -12.17
C THR A 123 5.59 -4.81 -12.72
N ALA A 124 4.86 -5.81 -12.22
CA ALA A 124 4.96 -7.17 -12.75
C ALA A 124 4.41 -7.29 -14.18
N GLU A 125 3.28 -6.65 -14.49
CA GLU A 125 2.70 -6.66 -15.84
C GLU A 125 3.64 -6.03 -16.86
N ASP A 126 4.29 -4.92 -16.52
CA ASP A 126 5.27 -4.25 -17.38
C ASP A 126 6.51 -5.11 -17.62
N TYR A 127 6.95 -5.85 -16.60
CA TYR A 127 8.09 -6.75 -16.70
C TYR A 127 7.77 -8.00 -17.53
N LEU A 128 6.59 -8.58 -17.33
CA LEU A 128 6.18 -9.84 -17.96
C LEU A 128 5.59 -9.66 -19.37
N GLY A 129 5.09 -8.47 -19.69
CA GLY A 129 4.41 -8.19 -20.96
C GLY A 129 3.01 -8.82 -21.07
N GLU A 130 2.42 -9.24 -19.95
CA GLU A 130 1.10 -9.87 -19.88
C GLU A 130 0.33 -9.44 -18.62
N ALA A 131 -0.98 -9.68 -18.59
CA ALA A 131 -1.82 -9.36 -17.44
C ALA A 131 -1.56 -10.31 -16.26
N VAL A 132 -1.52 -9.76 -15.05
CA VAL A 132 -1.39 -10.51 -13.79
C VAL A 132 -2.70 -10.41 -13.02
N THR A 133 -3.26 -11.55 -12.63
CA THR A 133 -4.56 -11.62 -11.93
C THR A 133 -4.49 -12.28 -10.55
N GLU A 134 -3.35 -12.88 -10.21
CA GLU A 134 -3.18 -13.68 -8.99
C GLU A 134 -1.88 -13.29 -8.27
N ALA A 135 -1.91 -13.26 -6.94
CA ALA A 135 -0.77 -12.89 -6.12
C ALA A 135 -0.77 -13.62 -4.78
N VAL A 136 0.43 -13.81 -4.23
CA VAL A 136 0.69 -14.15 -2.83
C VAL A 136 1.17 -12.89 -2.13
N ILE A 137 0.48 -12.46 -1.07
CA ILE A 137 0.75 -11.20 -0.35
C ILE A 137 1.20 -11.50 1.09
N THR A 138 2.28 -10.85 1.54
CA THR A 138 2.82 -11.06 2.89
C THR A 138 2.02 -10.33 3.99
N VAL A 139 1.92 -10.97 5.16
CA VAL A 139 1.45 -10.36 6.41
C VAL A 139 2.40 -10.72 7.55
N PRO A 140 2.55 -9.87 8.58
CA PRO A 140 3.28 -10.23 9.78
C PRO A 140 2.70 -11.49 10.43
N ALA A 141 3.57 -12.33 11.00
CA ALA A 141 3.16 -13.57 11.65
C ALA A 141 2.14 -13.34 12.79
N TYR A 142 2.28 -12.21 13.51
CA TYR A 142 1.41 -11.83 14.63
C TYR A 142 0.11 -11.13 14.22
N PHE A 143 -0.16 -10.91 12.93
CA PHE A 143 -1.44 -10.33 12.50
C PHE A 143 -2.59 -11.24 12.94
N ASN A 144 -3.61 -10.64 13.55
CA ASN A 144 -4.85 -11.31 13.88
C ASN A 144 -5.74 -11.50 12.64
N ASP A 145 -6.87 -12.19 12.80
CA ASP A 145 -7.77 -12.51 11.68
C ASP A 145 -8.32 -11.27 10.96
N ALA A 146 -8.67 -10.21 11.69
CA ALA A 146 -9.18 -8.97 11.11
C ALA A 146 -8.12 -8.28 10.24
N GLN A 147 -6.86 -8.26 10.68
CA GLN A 147 -5.75 -7.66 9.94
C GLN A 147 -5.37 -8.49 8.70
N ARG A 148 -5.45 -9.83 8.81
CA ARG A 148 -5.26 -10.75 7.68
C ARG A 148 -6.36 -10.59 6.64
N GLN A 149 -7.62 -10.55 7.07
CA GLN A 149 -8.76 -10.34 6.20
C GLN A 149 -8.69 -8.97 5.51
N ALA A 150 -8.39 -7.90 6.24
CA ALA A 150 -8.20 -6.58 5.67
C ALA A 150 -7.09 -6.55 4.61
N THR A 151 -6.00 -7.30 4.80
CA THR A 151 -4.92 -7.40 3.79
C THR A 151 -5.37 -8.19 2.56
N LYS A 152 -6.27 -9.17 2.72
CA LYS A 152 -6.85 -9.94 1.62
C LYS A 152 -7.90 -9.15 0.83
N ASP A 153 -8.62 -8.24 1.50
CA ASP A 153 -9.62 -7.37 0.88
C ASP A 153 -8.99 -6.21 0.08
N ALA A 154 -7.75 -5.84 0.41
CA ALA A 154 -6.96 -4.83 -0.29
C ALA A 154 -6.43 -5.33 -1.64
#